data_AF-A0A6N2DH68-F1
#
_entry.id   AF-A0A6N2DH68-F1
#
_cell.length_a   1.000
_cell.length_b   1.000
_cell.length_c   1.000
_cell.angle_alpha   90.00
_cell.angle_beta   90.00
_cell.angle_gamma   90.00
#
_symmetry.space_group_name_H-M   'P 1'
#
loop_
_entity.id
_entity.type
_entity.pdbx_description
1 polymer ?
#
loop_
_entity_poly.entity_id
_entity_poly.type
_entity_poly.pdbx_seq_one_letter_code
_entity_poly.pdbx_strand_id
1 'polypeptide(L)'
;MRSTGPVPMSDETHDRDANDTANDTANDTANDGGPTVDDVPVTDQGDTADSEQTTDEQTVEAEVVAEVVETAPEEGTSPDPDEEIEAEEAEEAEAEADAAGEPEPEPEPGVLVTIDGREHRAQPGQLVIDACQAAGSYVPHFCYHPRMTPVGMCRQCLVEVEGPRGTMMVVSCMTPVAEGQVVNTATPTVKRAQEGVLELLLANHPLDCPVCDKGGECPLQDQAFSHGPGESRYLEQKRHYEKPIPISELVYLDRERCILCDRCTRFADEVAGDKLIKFVSRGNDTQVMTFPDEPF
;
A
#
# COMPACT_ATOMS: atom_id res chain seq x y z
N MET A 1 -32.10 42.07 -54.25
CA MET A 1 -30.65 41.99 -54.03
C MET A 1 -30.23 40.53 -54.17
N ARG A 2 -29.06 40.29 -54.75
CA ARG A 2 -28.66 39.06 -55.45
C ARG A 2 -28.41 37.86 -54.52
N SER A 3 -28.63 36.69 -55.11
CA SER A 3 -28.25 35.32 -54.73
C SER A 3 -26.76 35.17 -54.33
N THR A 4 -26.49 34.30 -53.35
CA THR A 4 -25.32 33.39 -53.34
C THR A 4 -25.67 32.14 -52.52
N GLY A 5 -25.64 30.97 -53.18
CA GLY A 5 -25.78 29.65 -52.59
C GLY A 5 -24.50 29.15 -51.90
N PRO A 6 -24.48 27.89 -51.43
CA PRO A 6 -23.44 27.35 -50.56
C PRO A 6 -22.14 27.04 -51.31
N VAL A 7 -21.00 27.31 -50.66
CA VAL A 7 -19.65 27.04 -51.14
C VAL A 7 -19.27 25.58 -50.79
N PRO A 8 -18.68 24.80 -51.72
CA PRO A 8 -18.37 23.39 -51.52
C PRO A 8 -17.06 23.15 -50.75
N MET A 9 -16.98 21.97 -50.12
CA MET A 9 -15.78 21.41 -49.50
C MET A 9 -14.70 21.11 -50.55
N SER A 10 -13.46 21.47 -50.25
CA SER A 10 -12.27 21.09 -51.01
C SER A 10 -11.48 20.02 -50.27
N ASP A 11 -11.42 18.84 -50.88
CA ASP A 11 -10.38 17.84 -50.69
C ASP A 11 -9.00 18.45 -50.97
N GLU A 12 -8.06 18.30 -50.03
CA GLU A 12 -6.63 18.38 -50.30
C GLU A 12 -5.95 17.11 -49.78
N THR A 13 -5.85 16.13 -50.67
CA THR A 13 -4.81 15.10 -50.64
C THR A 13 -3.73 15.49 -51.66
N HIS A 14 -2.49 15.69 -51.23
CA HIS A 14 -1.22 15.26 -51.86
C HIS A 14 -0.07 15.75 -50.96
N ASP A 15 0.67 14.90 -50.23
CA ASP A 15 1.68 13.93 -50.67
C ASP A 15 3.11 14.54 -50.71
N ARG A 16 3.99 13.91 -49.91
CA ARG A 16 5.47 13.79 -49.99
C ARG A 16 6.39 14.67 -49.15
N ASP A 17 6.88 14.01 -48.10
CA ASP A 17 8.28 13.61 -47.89
C ASP A 17 9.39 14.66 -47.92
N ALA A 18 10.00 14.86 -46.75
CA ALA A 18 11.43 14.67 -46.49
C ALA A 18 11.78 15.41 -45.21
N ASN A 19 12.11 14.69 -44.12
CA ASN A 19 13.42 14.78 -43.46
C ASN A 19 13.42 13.99 -42.14
N ASP A 20 14.56 13.35 -41.87
CA ASP A 20 15.02 12.82 -40.58
C ASP A 20 14.57 11.42 -40.14
N THR A 21 14.78 10.47 -41.06
CA THR A 21 15.31 9.14 -40.74
C THR A 21 16.81 9.27 -40.38
N ALA A 22 17.15 9.43 -39.10
CA ALA A 22 18.53 9.29 -38.62
C ALA A 22 18.60 9.16 -37.09
N ASN A 23 18.15 8.03 -36.51
CA ASN A 23 18.78 7.52 -35.28
C ASN A 23 18.48 6.04 -34.97
N ASP A 24 18.44 5.17 -35.98
CA ASP A 24 18.15 3.75 -35.81
C ASP A 24 19.24 2.89 -36.45
N THR A 25 20.47 2.98 -35.95
CA THR A 25 21.51 1.96 -36.19
C THR A 25 22.67 2.11 -35.20
N ALA A 26 22.54 1.54 -33.99
CA ALA A 26 23.68 1.10 -33.16
C ALA A 26 23.20 0.48 -31.84
N ASN A 27 22.60 -0.71 -31.86
CA ASN A 27 22.83 -1.67 -30.77
C ASN A 27 22.38 -3.09 -31.16
N ASP A 28 22.95 -3.62 -32.24
CA ASP A 28 22.72 -5.02 -32.59
C ASP A 28 24.02 -5.59 -33.16
N THR A 29 24.89 -6.06 -32.26
CA THR A 29 25.94 -7.07 -32.49
C THR A 29 26.81 -7.20 -31.24
N ALA A 30 26.53 -8.20 -30.40
CA ALA A 30 27.51 -9.06 -29.71
C ALA A 30 26.87 -9.72 -28.48
N ASN A 31 26.25 -10.90 -28.65
CA ASN A 31 26.61 -12.05 -27.80
C ASN A 31 26.05 -13.34 -28.41
N ASP A 32 26.91 -14.09 -29.07
CA ASP A 32 26.62 -15.43 -29.58
C ASP A 32 27.83 -16.30 -29.16
N GLY A 33 27.60 -17.39 -28.42
CA GLY A 33 28.65 -18.41 -28.20
C GLY A 33 28.79 -19.10 -26.82
N GLY A 34 27.79 -19.89 -26.41
CA GLY A 34 27.94 -21.23 -25.78
C GLY A 34 28.26 -21.37 -24.27
N PRO A 35 28.26 -22.61 -23.71
CA PRO A 35 27.74 -23.89 -24.23
C PRO A 35 26.56 -24.44 -23.41
N THR A 36 25.80 -25.32 -24.05
CA THR A 36 24.79 -26.21 -23.48
C THR A 36 25.44 -27.25 -22.57
N VAL A 37 24.88 -27.47 -21.38
CA VAL A 37 25.17 -28.63 -20.54
C VAL A 37 24.02 -29.62 -20.67
N ASP A 38 24.24 -30.61 -21.52
CA ASP A 38 23.51 -31.87 -21.56
C ASP A 38 23.87 -32.72 -20.33
N ASP A 39 22.87 -33.50 -19.88
CA ASP A 39 22.96 -34.81 -19.26
C ASP A 39 23.99 -35.05 -18.13
N VAL A 40 23.49 -35.09 -16.89
CA VAL A 40 24.11 -35.89 -15.82
C VAL A 40 23.10 -36.94 -15.35
N PRO A 41 23.45 -38.24 -15.38
CA PRO A 41 22.52 -39.33 -15.19
C PRO A 41 22.11 -39.54 -13.73
N VAL A 42 20.83 -39.89 -13.55
CA VAL A 42 20.28 -40.54 -12.36
C VAL A 42 21.06 -41.82 -12.09
N THR A 43 21.64 -41.93 -10.90
CA THR A 43 22.11 -43.21 -10.36
C THR A 43 21.17 -43.66 -9.25
N ASP A 44 20.43 -44.69 -9.58
CA ASP A 44 19.75 -45.62 -8.68
C ASP A 44 20.80 -46.42 -7.89
N GLN A 45 20.76 -46.33 -6.57
CA GLN A 45 21.29 -47.34 -5.66
C GLN A 45 20.33 -47.50 -4.48
N GLY A 46 19.36 -48.39 -4.65
CA GLY A 46 19.39 -49.68 -3.95
C GLY A 46 19.31 -49.67 -2.43
N ASP A 47 18.16 -50.14 -1.94
CA ASP A 47 17.91 -50.75 -0.64
C ASP A 47 19.08 -51.59 -0.11
N THR A 48 19.45 -51.36 1.15
CA THR A 48 19.83 -52.45 2.06
C THR A 48 19.14 -52.27 3.40
N ALA A 49 18.13 -53.12 3.60
CA ALA A 49 17.62 -53.50 4.91
C ALA A 49 18.67 -54.34 5.66
N ASP A 50 18.86 -54.08 6.95
CA ASP A 50 19.24 -55.07 7.97
C ASP A 50 18.97 -54.44 9.35
N SER A 51 17.90 -54.87 10.00
CA SER A 51 17.90 -55.78 11.17
C SER A 51 18.22 -55.05 12.49
N GLU A 52 17.18 -54.77 13.26
CA GLU A 52 16.82 -55.53 14.46
C GLU A 52 17.89 -55.45 15.57
N GLN A 53 17.65 -54.59 16.55
CA GLN A 53 17.78 -55.01 17.94
C GLN A 53 16.93 -54.14 18.88
N THR A 54 15.89 -54.81 19.35
CA THR A 54 14.99 -54.49 20.44
C THR A 54 15.68 -54.71 21.79
N THR A 55 15.55 -53.76 22.71
CA THR A 55 15.43 -53.91 24.18
C THR A 55 14.92 -52.55 24.65
N ASP A 56 13.63 -52.30 24.89
CA ASP A 56 12.71 -52.90 25.87
C ASP A 56 13.27 -52.86 27.30
N GLU A 57 13.05 -51.73 27.97
CA GLU A 57 12.89 -51.64 29.42
C GLU A 57 11.76 -50.64 29.71
N GLN A 58 10.54 -51.17 29.76
CA GLN A 58 9.50 -50.67 30.66
C GLN A 58 9.92 -50.99 32.09
N THR A 59 9.76 -50.07 33.05
CA THR A 59 8.93 -50.33 34.25
C THR A 59 8.75 -49.13 35.20
N VAL A 60 7.50 -49.02 35.67
CA VAL A 60 6.92 -48.48 36.93
C VAL A 60 7.24 -47.03 37.36
N GLU A 61 6.27 -46.12 37.35
CA GLU A 61 5.14 -45.92 38.28
C GLU A 61 5.52 -45.46 39.71
N ALA A 62 5.03 -44.25 40.02
CA ALA A 62 4.50 -43.73 41.29
C ALA A 62 5.27 -43.91 42.60
N GLU A 63 5.63 -42.79 43.23
CA GLU A 63 5.36 -42.64 44.66
C GLU A 63 5.11 -41.17 45.05
N VAL A 64 3.88 -40.93 45.52
CA VAL A 64 3.49 -39.77 46.31
C VAL A 64 3.58 -40.24 47.76
N VAL A 65 4.40 -39.61 48.59
CA VAL A 65 4.22 -39.64 50.04
C VAL A 65 4.62 -38.30 50.65
N ALA A 66 3.62 -37.68 51.26
CA ALA A 66 3.76 -36.58 52.17
C ALA A 66 4.42 -37.05 53.47
N GLU A 67 5.31 -36.23 54.03
CA GLU A 67 5.58 -36.26 55.46
C GLU A 67 5.33 -34.86 56.04
N VAL A 68 4.32 -34.82 56.89
CA VAL A 68 3.89 -33.67 57.69
C VAL A 68 4.64 -33.76 59.01
N VAL A 69 5.43 -32.74 59.34
CA VAL A 69 5.89 -32.53 60.72
C VAL A 69 5.27 -31.23 61.22
N GLU A 70 4.29 -31.40 62.09
CA GLU A 70 3.65 -30.34 62.87
C GLU A 70 4.65 -29.68 63.81
N THR A 71 4.69 -28.34 63.79
CA THR A 71 5.11 -27.54 64.94
C THR A 71 3.97 -26.54 65.24
N ALA A 72 3.49 -26.59 66.48
CA ALA A 72 2.40 -25.76 67.00
C ALA A 72 2.87 -24.30 67.22
N PRO A 73 1.93 -23.33 67.32
CA PRO A 73 2.18 -21.93 66.99
C PRO A 73 2.65 -21.11 68.19
N GLU A 74 3.47 -20.09 67.92
CA GLU A 74 3.65 -18.96 68.82
C GLU A 74 2.63 -17.88 68.46
N GLU A 75 1.89 -17.42 69.47
CA GLU A 75 0.88 -16.36 69.38
C GLU A 75 1.55 -15.04 68.99
N GLY A 76 1.34 -14.63 67.74
CA GLY A 76 1.62 -13.29 67.24
C GLY A 76 0.32 -12.64 66.81
N THR A 77 -0.08 -11.61 67.55
CA THR A 77 -1.19 -10.70 67.26
C THR A 77 -1.22 -10.32 65.78
N SER A 78 -2.30 -10.71 65.09
CA SER A 78 -2.67 -10.17 63.78
C SER A 78 -2.97 -8.67 63.93
N PRO A 79 -2.49 -7.79 63.03
CA PRO A 79 -2.91 -6.40 63.04
C PRO A 79 -4.41 -6.29 62.77
N ASP A 80 -5.04 -5.27 63.35
CA ASP A 80 -6.49 -5.06 63.27
C ASP A 80 -6.93 -4.79 61.82
N PRO A 81 -8.06 -5.35 61.34
CA PRO A 81 -8.54 -5.20 59.97
C PRO A 81 -8.95 -3.76 59.60
N ASP A 82 -8.99 -2.86 60.59
CA ASP A 82 -9.23 -1.43 60.37
C ASP A 82 -7.95 -0.69 59.93
N GLU A 83 -6.73 -1.19 60.24
CA GLU A 83 -5.46 -0.57 59.81
C GLU A 83 -5.09 -0.86 58.34
N GLU A 84 -5.52 -2.00 57.78
CA GLU A 84 -5.30 -2.32 56.36
C GLU A 84 -6.23 -1.52 55.44
N ILE A 85 -7.46 -1.21 55.90
CA ILE A 85 -8.42 -0.39 55.15
C ILE A 85 -7.98 1.08 55.13
N GLU A 86 -7.46 1.62 56.24
CA GLU A 86 -6.94 2.99 56.29
C GLU A 86 -5.67 3.20 55.43
N ALA A 87 -4.89 2.14 55.17
CA ALA A 87 -3.74 2.18 54.27
C ALA A 87 -4.13 2.14 52.78
N GLU A 88 -5.14 1.34 52.41
CA GLU A 88 -5.67 1.31 51.03
C GLU A 88 -6.43 2.61 50.68
N GLU A 89 -7.18 3.19 51.62
CA GLU A 89 -7.88 4.48 51.42
C GLU A 89 -6.92 5.68 51.32
N ALA A 90 -5.74 5.60 51.94
CA ALA A 90 -4.68 6.62 51.80
C ALA A 90 -3.96 6.53 50.45
N GLU A 91 -3.76 5.32 49.92
CA GLU A 91 -3.12 5.09 48.62
C GLU A 91 -4.05 5.49 47.45
N GLU A 92 -5.36 5.28 47.58
CA GLU A 92 -6.36 5.77 46.61
C GLU A 92 -6.52 7.31 46.64
N ALA A 93 -6.40 7.94 47.82
CA ALA A 93 -6.48 9.40 47.95
C ALA A 93 -5.25 10.13 47.37
N GLU A 94 -4.07 9.51 47.39
CA GLU A 94 -2.86 10.05 46.76
C GLU A 94 -2.84 9.80 45.24
N ALA A 95 -3.52 8.76 44.74
CA ALA A 95 -3.69 8.50 43.31
C ALA A 95 -4.65 9.48 42.60
N GLU A 96 -5.65 10.02 43.31
CA GLU A 96 -6.57 11.03 42.75
C GLU A 96 -5.98 12.46 42.77
N ALA A 97 -4.90 12.72 43.52
CA ALA A 97 -4.28 14.04 43.61
C ALA A 97 -3.33 14.37 42.44
N ASP A 98 -2.82 13.36 41.73
CA ASP A 98 -1.97 13.51 40.54
C ASP A 98 -2.76 13.50 39.22
N ALA A 99 -4.10 13.39 39.29
CA ALA A 99 -5.00 13.44 38.12
C ALA A 99 -5.37 14.88 37.69
N ALA A 100 -4.55 15.87 38.04
CA ALA A 100 -4.62 17.20 37.43
C ALA A 100 -3.87 17.13 36.08
N GLY A 101 -4.54 16.54 35.09
CA GLY A 101 -4.05 16.39 33.73
C GLY A 101 -3.43 17.68 33.22
N GLU A 102 -2.26 17.55 32.59
CA GLU A 102 -1.62 18.64 31.85
C GLU A 102 -2.67 19.29 30.93
N PRO A 103 -2.78 20.63 30.92
CA PRO A 103 -3.75 21.30 30.06
C PRO A 103 -3.50 20.88 28.62
N GLU A 104 -4.54 20.35 27.96
CA GLU A 104 -4.50 20.06 26.53
C GLU A 104 -3.92 21.29 25.81
N PRO A 105 -2.87 21.13 24.98
CA PRO A 105 -2.23 22.25 24.33
C PRO A 105 -3.28 23.02 23.53
N GLU A 106 -3.37 24.33 23.79
CA GLU A 106 -4.28 25.21 23.04
C GLU A 106 -4.03 25.01 21.54
N PRO A 107 -5.09 24.83 20.73
CA PRO A 107 -4.93 24.49 19.32
C PRO A 107 -4.10 25.57 18.64
N GLU A 108 -2.92 25.18 18.15
CA GLU A 108 -2.06 26.09 17.40
C GLU A 108 -2.87 26.77 16.29
N PRO A 109 -2.62 28.07 16.01
CA PRO A 109 -3.39 28.81 15.03
C PRO A 109 -3.33 28.09 13.67
N GLY A 110 -4.45 27.48 13.28
CA GLY A 110 -4.52 26.69 12.06
C GLY A 110 -4.26 27.52 10.81
N VAL A 111 -3.75 26.86 9.78
CA VAL A 111 -3.42 27.43 8.46
C VAL A 111 -4.69 27.61 7.64
N LEU A 112 -4.93 28.79 7.10
CA LEU A 112 -6.11 29.05 6.28
C LEU A 112 -5.83 28.65 4.82
N VAL A 113 -6.66 27.76 4.29
CA VAL A 113 -6.62 27.31 2.89
C VAL A 113 -8.00 27.41 2.24
N THR A 114 -8.04 27.59 0.92
CA THR A 114 -9.29 27.52 0.14
C THR A 114 -9.33 26.20 -0.62
N ILE A 115 -10.33 25.37 -0.39
CA ILE A 115 -10.50 24.07 -1.07
C ILE A 115 -11.80 24.11 -1.87
N ASP A 116 -11.71 23.98 -3.18
CA ASP A 116 -12.84 24.05 -4.11
C ASP A 116 -13.74 25.27 -3.89
N GLY A 117 -13.11 26.42 -3.61
CA GLY A 117 -13.77 27.70 -3.35
C GLY A 117 -14.33 27.88 -1.93
N ARG A 118 -14.07 26.95 -1.01
CA ARG A 118 -14.50 27.03 0.40
C ARG A 118 -13.30 27.21 1.31
N GLU A 119 -13.37 28.18 2.21
CA GLU A 119 -12.33 28.35 3.24
C GLU A 119 -12.35 27.18 4.24
N HIS A 120 -11.18 26.68 4.56
CA HIS A 120 -10.96 25.60 5.52
C HIS A 120 -9.74 25.94 6.38
N ARG A 121 -9.86 25.69 7.69
CA ARG A 121 -8.75 25.86 8.64
C ARG A 121 -8.10 24.50 8.88
N ALA A 122 -6.93 24.31 8.31
CA ALA A 122 -6.15 23.09 8.41
C ALA A 122 -5.13 23.17 9.55
N GLN A 123 -4.68 22.02 10.04
CA GLN A 123 -3.57 21.99 11.01
C GLN A 123 -2.24 22.32 10.32
N PRO A 124 -1.31 23.03 10.98
CA PRO A 124 0.03 23.22 10.44
C PRO A 124 0.68 21.88 10.09
N GLY A 125 1.22 21.76 8.87
CA GLY A 125 1.85 20.53 8.38
C GLY A 125 0.90 19.43 7.91
N GLN A 126 -0.42 19.61 8.03
CA GLN A 126 -1.42 18.67 7.50
C GLN A 126 -1.24 18.50 5.98
N LEU A 127 -1.42 17.30 5.47
CA LEU A 127 -1.34 17.03 4.04
C LEU A 127 -2.56 17.59 3.31
N VAL A 128 -2.38 18.03 2.06
CA VAL A 128 -3.46 18.55 1.22
C VAL A 128 -4.58 17.51 1.07
N ILE A 129 -4.25 16.22 0.95
CA ILE A 129 -5.28 15.16 0.83
C ILE A 129 -6.19 15.08 2.07
N ASP A 130 -5.61 15.23 3.26
CA ASP A 130 -6.35 15.17 4.52
C ASP A 130 -7.18 16.44 4.74
N ALA A 131 -6.63 17.59 4.37
CA ALA A 131 -7.36 18.85 4.39
C ALA A 131 -8.55 18.83 3.42
N CYS A 132 -8.37 18.27 2.22
CA CYS A 132 -9.47 18.05 1.27
C CYS A 132 -10.56 17.15 1.88
N GLN A 133 -10.17 16.02 2.46
CA GLN A 133 -11.12 15.09 3.08
C GLN A 133 -11.86 15.74 4.26
N ALA A 134 -11.17 16.50 5.11
CA ALA A 134 -11.76 17.24 6.22
C ALA A 134 -12.72 18.36 5.74
N ALA A 135 -12.47 18.94 4.57
CA ALA A 135 -13.37 19.90 3.92
C ALA A 135 -14.53 19.25 3.14
N GLY A 136 -14.60 17.92 3.10
CA GLY A 136 -15.62 17.16 2.38
C GLY A 136 -15.38 17.01 0.88
N SER A 137 -14.17 17.31 0.40
CA SER A 137 -13.72 17.08 -0.98
C SER A 137 -12.98 15.74 -1.07
N TYR A 138 -13.52 14.81 -1.84
CA TYR A 138 -12.88 13.52 -2.10
C TYR A 138 -11.79 13.63 -3.16
N VAL A 139 -10.58 13.16 -2.84
CA VAL A 139 -9.47 13.04 -3.78
C VAL A 139 -9.18 11.56 -4.02
N PRO A 140 -9.28 11.05 -5.27
CA PRO A 140 -9.08 9.64 -5.56
C PRO A 140 -7.63 9.23 -5.29
N HIS A 141 -7.42 8.05 -4.69
CA HIS A 141 -6.11 7.56 -4.32
C HIS A 141 -6.07 6.03 -4.21
N PHE A 142 -4.87 5.45 -4.38
CA PHE A 142 -4.62 4.00 -4.19
C PHE A 142 -3.54 3.72 -3.15
N CYS A 143 -2.38 4.39 -3.24
CA CYS A 143 -1.27 4.11 -2.33
C CYS A 143 -1.45 4.76 -0.94
N TYR A 144 -2.15 5.91 -0.88
CA TYR A 144 -2.34 6.63 0.37
C TYR A 144 -3.17 5.83 1.37
N HIS A 145 -2.79 5.92 2.65
CA HIS A 145 -3.52 5.38 3.79
C HIS A 145 -3.10 6.20 5.02
N PRO A 146 -4.04 6.71 5.84
CA PRO A 146 -3.74 7.69 6.90
C PRO A 146 -2.88 7.14 8.05
N ARG A 147 -2.79 5.81 8.18
CA ARG A 147 -1.96 5.13 9.21
C ARG A 147 -0.60 4.65 8.69
N MET A 148 -0.16 5.08 7.51
CA MET A 148 1.14 4.71 6.95
C MET A 148 1.79 5.91 6.28
N THR A 149 3.11 5.87 6.16
CA THR A 149 3.92 6.95 5.58
C THR A 149 3.54 7.17 4.10
N PRO A 150 3.21 8.40 3.68
CA PRO A 150 2.83 8.64 2.29
C PRO A 150 4.00 8.52 1.31
N VAL A 151 3.77 7.87 0.16
CA VAL A 151 4.80 7.62 -0.87
C VAL A 151 4.50 8.19 -2.26
N GLY A 152 3.24 8.58 -2.53
CA GLY A 152 2.87 9.18 -3.82
C GLY A 152 3.11 8.30 -5.06
N MET A 153 3.17 6.98 -4.89
CA MET A 153 3.50 6.02 -5.96
C MET A 153 2.46 6.00 -7.07
N CYS A 154 1.17 5.98 -6.74
CA CYS A 154 0.11 5.80 -7.73
C CYS A 154 -0.26 7.06 -8.52
N ARG A 155 0.11 8.26 -8.04
CA ARG A 155 -0.24 9.57 -8.63
C ARG A 155 -1.73 9.86 -8.88
N GLN A 156 -2.65 9.01 -8.43
CA GLN A 156 -4.08 9.25 -8.59
C GLN A 156 -4.58 10.49 -7.83
N CYS A 157 -3.89 10.89 -6.75
CA CYS A 157 -4.27 12.01 -5.90
C CYS A 157 -3.77 13.37 -6.39
N LEU A 158 -3.55 13.50 -7.70
CA LEU A 158 -3.11 14.74 -8.33
C LEU A 158 -4.22 15.80 -8.23
N VAL A 159 -3.85 17.01 -7.80
CA VAL A 159 -4.73 18.18 -7.66
C VAL A 159 -4.00 19.44 -8.14
N GLU A 160 -4.75 20.49 -8.48
CA GLU A 160 -4.19 21.80 -8.76
C GLU A 160 -4.08 22.61 -7.47
N VAL A 161 -2.91 23.21 -7.28
CA VAL A 161 -2.63 24.12 -6.18
C VAL A 161 -2.20 25.47 -6.75
N GLU A 162 -2.88 26.51 -6.34
CA GLU A 162 -2.49 27.90 -6.61
C GLU A 162 -1.72 28.42 -5.40
N GLY A 163 -0.48 28.83 -5.67
CA GLY A 163 0.37 29.51 -4.71
C GLY A 163 0.99 30.77 -5.30
N PRO A 164 1.95 31.39 -4.60
CA PRO A 164 2.56 32.66 -5.03
C PRO A 164 3.26 32.61 -6.39
N ARG A 165 3.65 31.41 -6.85
CA ARG A 165 4.37 31.18 -8.10
C ARG A 165 3.46 30.76 -9.27
N GLY A 166 2.14 30.79 -9.06
CA GLY A 166 1.13 30.34 -10.02
C GLY A 166 0.52 28.98 -9.65
N THR A 167 -0.31 28.48 -10.57
CA THR A 167 -1.00 27.19 -10.45
C THR A 167 -0.08 26.06 -10.88
N MET A 168 0.03 25.03 -10.04
CA MET A 168 0.82 23.82 -10.33
C MET A 168 0.07 22.56 -9.92
N MET A 169 0.33 21.48 -10.66
CA MET A 169 -0.15 20.14 -10.29
C MET A 169 0.75 19.57 -9.20
N VAL A 170 0.14 19.11 -8.11
CA VAL A 170 0.85 18.52 -6.98
C VAL A 170 0.26 17.18 -6.58
N VAL A 171 1.08 16.36 -5.91
CA VAL A 171 0.64 15.12 -5.27
C VAL A 171 0.09 15.47 -3.90
N SER A 172 -1.24 15.49 -3.76
CA SER A 172 -1.91 15.93 -2.52
C SER A 172 -1.51 15.11 -1.29
N CYS A 173 -1.21 13.83 -1.44
CA CYS A 173 -0.83 12.96 -0.33
C CYS A 173 0.61 13.15 0.17
N MET A 174 1.42 14.01 -0.46
CA MET A 174 2.80 14.30 -0.02
C MET A 174 3.04 15.80 0.19
N THR A 175 2.07 16.62 -0.17
CA THR A 175 2.21 18.08 -0.14
C THR A 175 1.53 18.58 1.14
N PRO A 176 2.25 19.22 2.07
CA PRO A 176 1.63 19.89 3.20
C PRO A 176 0.89 21.14 2.75
N VAL A 177 -0.14 21.52 3.51
CA VAL A 177 -0.85 22.78 3.31
C VAL A 177 0.04 23.99 3.63
N ALA A 178 -0.18 25.09 2.91
CA ALA A 178 0.48 26.38 3.12
C ALA A 178 -0.57 27.49 3.26
N GLU A 179 -0.21 28.54 4.01
CA GLU A 179 -1.12 29.68 4.27
C GLU A 179 -1.56 30.37 2.96
N GLY A 180 -2.87 30.60 2.83
CA GLY A 180 -3.47 31.26 1.68
C GLY A 180 -3.48 30.42 0.40
N GLN A 181 -3.13 29.13 0.48
CA GLN A 181 -3.14 28.21 -0.65
C GLN A 181 -4.57 27.94 -1.14
N VAL A 182 -4.76 27.92 -2.47
CA VAL A 182 -6.02 27.49 -3.09
C VAL A 182 -5.81 26.11 -3.72
N VAL A 183 -6.65 25.15 -3.34
CA VAL A 183 -6.64 23.78 -3.85
C VAL A 183 -7.90 23.56 -4.68
N ASN A 184 -7.73 23.13 -5.92
CA ASN A 184 -8.81 22.75 -6.80
C ASN A 184 -8.71 21.26 -7.13
N THR A 185 -9.73 20.49 -6.79
CA THR A 185 -9.73 19.01 -6.90
C THR A 185 -10.41 18.49 -8.16
N ALA A 186 -11.19 19.34 -8.86
CA ALA A 186 -12.08 18.91 -9.94
C ALA A 186 -11.97 19.75 -11.23
N THR A 187 -10.85 20.45 -11.46
CA THR A 187 -10.64 21.22 -12.69
C THR A 187 -10.47 20.29 -13.90
N PRO A 188 -10.67 20.78 -15.15
CA PRO A 188 -10.47 19.98 -16.35
C PRO A 188 -9.04 19.40 -16.46
N THR A 189 -8.03 20.10 -15.95
CA THR A 189 -6.65 19.62 -15.91
C THR A 189 -6.51 18.45 -14.94
N VAL A 190 -7.08 18.60 -13.73
CA VAL A 190 -7.03 17.55 -12.70
C VAL A 190 -7.73 16.29 -13.18
N LYS A 191 -8.93 16.42 -13.73
CA LYS A 191 -9.68 15.29 -14.29
C LYS A 191 -8.89 14.57 -15.37
N ARG A 192 -8.33 15.30 -16.34
CA ARG A 192 -7.51 14.71 -17.41
C ARG A 192 -6.27 13.99 -16.86
N ALA A 193 -5.63 14.54 -15.82
CA ALA A 193 -4.49 13.88 -15.19
C ALA A 193 -4.89 12.57 -14.48
N GLN A 194 -6.01 12.59 -13.76
CA GLN A 194 -6.55 11.41 -13.07
C GLN A 194 -7.02 10.32 -14.05
N GLU A 195 -7.68 10.70 -15.14
CA GLU A 195 -8.05 9.79 -16.25
C GLU A 195 -6.80 9.14 -16.86
N GLY A 196 -5.74 9.93 -17.11
CA GLY A 196 -4.48 9.44 -17.65
C GLY A 196 -3.76 8.47 -16.70
N VAL A 197 -3.80 8.71 -15.38
CA VAL A 197 -3.27 7.76 -14.39
C VAL A 197 -4.05 6.44 -14.45
N LEU A 198 -5.39 6.49 -14.47
CA LEU A 198 -6.21 5.28 -14.57
C LEU A 198 -5.96 4.52 -15.87
N GLU A 199 -5.79 5.23 -17.00
CA GLU A 199 -5.43 4.61 -18.28
C GLU A 199 -4.10 3.85 -18.18
N LEU A 200 -3.08 4.43 -17.53
CA LEU A 200 -1.79 3.77 -17.31
C LEU A 200 -1.89 2.56 -16.36
N LEU A 201 -2.67 2.66 -15.30
CA LEU A 201 -2.90 1.55 -14.37
C LEU A 201 -3.63 0.38 -15.06
N LEU A 202 -4.61 0.69 -15.91
CA LEU A 202 -5.42 -0.30 -16.62
C LEU A 202 -4.73 -0.85 -17.88
N ALA A 203 -3.69 -0.19 -18.39
CA ALA A 203 -2.95 -0.64 -19.58
C ALA A 203 -2.47 -2.09 -19.42
N ASN A 204 -1.86 -2.43 -18.28
CA ASN A 204 -1.36 -3.78 -18.00
C ASN A 204 -2.21 -4.59 -17.01
N HIS A 205 -3.30 -4.03 -16.46
CA HIS A 205 -4.20 -4.77 -15.56
C HIS A 205 -5.04 -5.81 -16.35
N PRO A 206 -5.19 -7.05 -15.88
CA PRO A 206 -5.91 -8.11 -16.59
C PRO A 206 -7.42 -7.87 -16.59
N LEU A 207 -8.12 -8.45 -17.57
CA LEU A 207 -9.59 -8.42 -17.67
C LEU A 207 -10.24 -9.53 -16.82
N ASP A 208 -9.81 -9.62 -15.56
CA ASP A 208 -10.13 -10.72 -14.66
C ASP A 208 -11.30 -10.40 -13.71
N CYS A 209 -11.97 -9.25 -13.86
CA CYS A 209 -13.02 -8.81 -12.92
C CYS A 209 -14.09 -9.87 -12.58
N PRO A 210 -14.58 -10.71 -13.53
CA PRO A 210 -15.58 -11.74 -13.22
C PRO A 210 -15.07 -12.89 -12.33
N VAL A 211 -13.75 -13.10 -12.28
CA VAL A 211 -13.09 -14.17 -11.50
C VAL A 211 -12.23 -13.60 -10.37
N CYS A 212 -12.22 -12.28 -10.22
CA CYS A 212 -11.51 -11.58 -9.17
C CYS A 212 -12.35 -11.63 -7.88
N ASP A 213 -11.72 -12.05 -6.79
CA ASP A 213 -12.31 -12.09 -5.45
C ASP A 213 -12.72 -10.70 -4.95
N LYS A 214 -12.01 -9.65 -5.41
CA LYS A 214 -12.34 -8.25 -5.13
C LYS A 214 -13.34 -7.63 -6.11
N GLY A 215 -13.84 -8.39 -7.08
CA GLY A 215 -14.86 -7.89 -8.03
C GLY A 215 -16.10 -7.37 -7.28
N GLY A 216 -16.46 -6.11 -7.52
CA GLY A 216 -17.59 -5.44 -6.84
C GLY A 216 -17.24 -4.67 -5.57
N GLU A 217 -16.07 -4.89 -4.97
CA GLU A 217 -15.53 -4.10 -3.85
C GLU A 217 -14.14 -3.52 -4.16
N CYS A 218 -13.72 -3.55 -5.44
CA CYS A 218 -12.40 -3.16 -5.87
C CYS A 218 -12.30 -1.64 -6.05
N PRO A 219 -11.41 -0.94 -5.30
CA PRO A 219 -11.24 0.50 -5.46
C PRO A 219 -10.80 0.91 -6.87
N LEU A 220 -10.06 0.06 -7.58
CA LEU A 220 -9.66 0.33 -8.97
C LEU A 220 -10.86 0.30 -9.91
N GLN A 221 -11.79 -0.63 -9.69
CA GLN A 221 -13.04 -0.71 -10.45
C GLN A 221 -13.91 0.52 -10.20
N ASP A 222 -14.11 0.89 -8.93
CA ASP A 222 -14.93 2.05 -8.56
C ASP A 222 -14.36 3.36 -9.11
N GLN A 223 -13.04 3.54 -9.01
CA GLN A 223 -12.37 4.73 -9.52
C GLN A 223 -12.31 4.75 -11.06
N ALA A 224 -12.15 3.60 -11.72
CA ALA A 224 -12.25 3.53 -13.18
C ALA A 224 -13.66 3.90 -13.66
N PHE A 225 -14.71 3.51 -12.94
CA PHE A 225 -16.09 3.89 -13.26
C PHE A 225 -16.38 5.37 -13.00
N SER A 226 -15.88 5.92 -11.89
CA SER A 226 -16.21 7.29 -11.46
C SER A 226 -15.29 8.37 -12.03
N HIS A 227 -14.01 8.07 -12.27
CA HIS A 227 -12.97 9.03 -12.67
C HIS A 227 -12.17 8.57 -13.91
N GLY A 228 -12.48 7.41 -14.49
CA GLY A 228 -11.77 6.89 -15.65
C GLY A 228 -12.29 7.42 -16.99
N PRO A 229 -11.53 7.20 -18.08
CA PRO A 229 -11.88 7.69 -19.42
C PRO A 229 -13.07 6.95 -20.08
N GLY A 230 -13.61 5.91 -19.44
CA GLY A 230 -14.73 5.09 -19.95
C GLY A 230 -14.34 4.03 -20.98
N GLU A 231 -13.40 4.34 -21.88
CA GLU A 231 -12.91 3.42 -22.92
C GLU A 231 -11.37 3.30 -22.86
N SER A 232 -10.85 2.12 -23.19
CA SER A 232 -9.40 1.89 -23.31
C SER A 232 -8.94 2.15 -24.75
N ARG A 233 -7.82 2.85 -24.91
CA ARG A 233 -7.11 2.99 -26.18
C ARG A 233 -5.93 2.02 -26.31
N TYR A 234 -5.63 1.27 -25.25
CA TYR A 234 -4.54 0.31 -25.21
C TYR A 234 -4.94 -0.98 -25.94
N LEU A 235 -4.26 -1.30 -27.04
CA LEU A 235 -4.52 -2.46 -27.90
C LEU A 235 -3.41 -3.52 -27.85
N GLU A 236 -2.28 -3.20 -27.21
CA GLU A 236 -1.12 -4.07 -27.16
C GLU A 236 -1.32 -5.27 -26.22
N GLN A 237 -0.44 -6.26 -26.34
CA GLN A 237 -0.45 -7.41 -25.44
C GLN A 237 -0.10 -6.96 -24.01
N LYS A 238 -1.00 -7.26 -23.08
CA LYS A 238 -0.79 -7.06 -21.65
C LYS A 238 0.33 -7.99 -21.16
N ARG A 239 1.12 -7.51 -20.20
CA ARG A 239 2.12 -8.36 -19.53
C ARG A 239 1.45 -9.54 -18.83
N HIS A 240 2.17 -10.66 -18.77
CA HIS A 240 1.71 -11.87 -18.11
C HIS A 240 2.69 -12.36 -17.06
N TYR A 241 2.15 -12.87 -15.95
CA TYR A 241 2.91 -13.53 -14.88
C TYR A 241 2.24 -14.85 -14.51
N GLU A 242 2.97 -15.67 -13.74
CA GLU A 242 2.36 -16.80 -13.07
C GLU A 242 1.25 -16.31 -12.15
N LYS A 243 0.06 -16.89 -12.37
CA LYS A 243 -1.19 -16.67 -11.61
C LYS A 243 -1.01 -17.06 -10.13
N PRO A 244 -1.92 -16.69 -9.22
CA PRO A 244 -1.59 -16.30 -7.85
C PRO A 244 -0.55 -17.21 -7.16
N ILE A 245 0.57 -16.63 -6.75
CA ILE A 245 1.61 -17.34 -6.00
C ILE A 245 1.30 -17.27 -4.50
N PRO A 246 1.46 -18.36 -3.74
CA PRO A 246 1.31 -18.30 -2.29
C PRO A 246 2.49 -17.51 -1.71
N ILE A 247 2.19 -16.47 -0.91
CA ILE A 247 3.22 -15.76 -0.12
C ILE A 247 3.21 -16.17 1.35
N SER A 248 2.06 -16.67 1.83
CA SER A 248 1.88 -17.32 3.13
C SER A 248 0.78 -18.38 3.01
N GLU A 249 0.46 -19.09 4.10
CA GLU A 249 -0.65 -20.05 4.13
C GLU A 249 -2.03 -19.41 3.88
N LEU A 250 -2.14 -18.10 4.10
CA LEU A 250 -3.42 -17.37 4.05
C LEU A 250 -3.52 -16.39 2.86
N VAL A 251 -2.38 -15.98 2.30
CA VAL A 251 -2.34 -14.90 1.32
C VAL A 251 -1.74 -15.39 0.01
N TYR A 252 -2.52 -15.23 -1.06
CA TYR A 252 -2.10 -15.45 -2.44
C TYR A 252 -1.88 -14.10 -3.13
N LEU A 253 -0.76 -13.97 -3.83
CA LEU A 253 -0.38 -12.76 -4.54
C LEU A 253 -0.54 -12.95 -6.05
N ASP A 254 -1.48 -12.21 -6.62
CA ASP A 254 -1.61 -12.06 -8.07
C ASP A 254 -0.86 -10.81 -8.54
N ARG A 255 0.25 -11.02 -9.27
CA ARG A 255 1.11 -9.94 -9.77
C ARG A 255 0.55 -9.26 -11.03
N GLU A 256 -0.35 -9.91 -11.77
CA GLU A 256 -1.03 -9.28 -12.90
C GLU A 256 -2.05 -8.27 -12.40
N ARG A 257 -2.78 -8.59 -11.32
CA ARG A 257 -3.77 -7.68 -10.70
C ARG A 257 -3.14 -6.55 -9.90
N CYS A 258 -1.90 -6.71 -9.43
CA CYS A 258 -1.20 -5.71 -8.64
C CYS A 258 -0.88 -4.43 -9.45
N ILE A 259 -1.33 -3.28 -8.95
CA ILE A 259 -1.06 -1.95 -9.52
C ILE A 259 0.20 -1.27 -8.97
N LEU A 260 1.05 -2.01 -8.25
CA LEU A 260 2.32 -1.51 -7.69
C LEU A 260 2.15 -0.27 -6.79
N CYS A 261 1.07 -0.23 -6.00
CA CYS A 261 0.76 0.90 -5.13
C CYS A 261 1.59 0.97 -3.83
N ASP A 262 2.49 0.01 -3.60
CA ASP A 262 3.40 -0.03 -2.45
C ASP A 262 2.67 -0.10 -1.09
N ARG A 263 1.40 -0.51 -1.07
CA ARG A 263 0.62 -0.58 0.18
C ARG A 263 0.97 -1.81 1.01
N CYS A 264 1.13 -2.98 0.38
CA CYS A 264 1.45 -4.23 1.07
C CYS A 264 2.89 -4.25 1.62
N THR A 265 3.85 -3.80 0.83
CA THR A 265 5.28 -3.67 1.18
C THR A 265 5.49 -2.71 2.36
N ARG A 266 4.83 -1.55 2.36
CA ARG A 266 4.86 -0.64 3.50
C ARG A 266 4.11 -1.15 4.71
N PHE A 267 2.97 -1.80 4.53
CA PHE A 267 2.27 -2.40 5.65
C PHE A 267 3.16 -3.44 6.36
N ALA A 268 3.83 -4.28 5.57
CA ALA A 268 4.78 -5.26 6.08
C ALA A 268 5.93 -4.61 6.87
N ASP A 269 6.50 -3.50 6.36
CA ASP A 269 7.58 -2.77 7.02
C ASP A 269 7.12 -1.98 8.26
N GLU A 270 6.15 -1.09 8.10
CA GLU A 270 5.77 -0.07 9.08
C GLU A 270 4.82 -0.58 10.16
N VAL A 271 3.98 -1.58 9.83
CA VAL A 271 2.89 -2.04 10.71
C VAL A 271 3.12 -3.46 11.22
N ALA A 272 3.44 -4.40 10.35
CA ALA A 272 3.72 -5.77 10.76
C ALA A 272 5.12 -5.91 11.39
N GLY A 273 6.10 -5.15 10.89
CA GLY A 273 7.50 -5.23 11.32
C GLY A 273 8.33 -6.27 10.56
N ASP A 274 7.71 -7.06 9.70
CA ASP A 274 8.31 -8.16 8.94
C ASP A 274 8.48 -7.77 7.47
N LYS A 275 9.70 -7.32 7.08
CA LYS A 275 10.03 -6.82 5.73
C LYS A 275 10.21 -7.91 4.68
N LEU A 276 9.33 -8.91 4.69
CA LEU A 276 9.48 -10.12 3.88
C LEU A 276 8.93 -9.96 2.46
N ILE A 277 8.14 -8.92 2.19
CA ILE A 277 7.60 -8.60 0.87
C ILE A 277 8.13 -7.26 0.35
N LYS A 278 8.65 -7.23 -0.88
CA LYS A 278 9.30 -6.04 -1.47
C LYS A 278 9.11 -5.96 -2.98
N PHE A 279 9.45 -4.80 -3.55
CA PHE A 279 9.63 -4.70 -4.99
C PHE A 279 10.95 -5.33 -5.44
N VAL A 280 10.88 -6.07 -6.54
CA VAL A 280 12.04 -6.55 -7.30
C VAL A 280 11.90 -6.10 -8.75
N SER A 281 13.01 -6.18 -9.50
CA SER A 281 13.12 -5.65 -10.88
C SER A 281 12.94 -4.12 -10.94
N ARG A 282 12.84 -3.56 -12.16
CA ARG A 282 12.70 -2.11 -12.41
C ARG A 282 11.84 -1.85 -13.63
N GLY A 283 11.32 -0.63 -13.75
CA GLY A 283 10.52 -0.21 -14.90
C GLY A 283 9.23 -1.01 -15.00
N ASN A 284 8.85 -1.39 -16.22
CA ASN A 284 7.62 -2.15 -16.47
C ASN A 284 7.65 -3.58 -15.91
N ASP A 285 8.83 -4.11 -15.62
CA ASP A 285 9.02 -5.45 -15.05
C ASP A 285 8.99 -5.46 -13.51
N THR A 286 8.75 -4.31 -12.88
CA THR A 286 8.64 -4.19 -11.42
C THR A 286 7.50 -5.07 -10.92
N GLN A 287 7.80 -5.89 -9.92
CA GLN A 287 6.85 -6.82 -9.32
C GLN A 287 7.07 -6.90 -7.81
N VAL A 288 6.00 -7.24 -7.10
CA VAL A 288 6.06 -7.55 -5.66
C VAL A 288 6.43 -9.02 -5.51
N MET A 289 7.44 -9.32 -4.71
CA MET A 289 7.90 -10.69 -4.40
C MET A 289 8.33 -10.79 -2.94
N THR A 290 8.32 -12.01 -2.41
CA THR A 290 8.96 -12.32 -1.12
C THR A 290 10.48 -12.40 -1.26
N PHE A 291 11.21 -12.36 -0.15
CA PHE A 291 12.62 -12.74 -0.17
C PHE A 291 12.77 -14.23 -0.51
N PRO A 292 13.79 -14.63 -1.28
CA PRO A 292 14.09 -16.04 -1.48
C PRO A 292 14.29 -16.74 -0.13
N ASP A 293 13.72 -17.94 0.00
CA ASP A 293 13.88 -18.87 1.13
C ASP A 293 13.22 -18.49 2.47
N GLU A 294 12.42 -17.41 2.52
CA GLU A 294 11.64 -17.05 3.72
C GLU A 294 10.16 -16.78 3.36
N PRO A 295 9.18 -17.59 3.87
CA PRO A 295 7.77 -17.31 3.72
C PRO A 295 7.34 -16.10 4.57
N PHE A 296 6.33 -15.34 4.10
CA PHE A 296 5.69 -14.27 4.89
C PHE A 296 4.81 -14.86 6.00
#